data_AF-A0A9E0QRN7-F1
#
_entry.id   AF-A0A9E0QRN7-F1
#
_cell.length_a   1.000
_cell.length_b   1.000
_cell.length_c   1.000
_cell.angle_alpha   90.00
_cell.angle_beta   90.00
_cell.angle_gamma   90.00
#
_symmetry.space_group_name_H-M   'P 1'
#
loop_
_entity.id
_entity.type
_entity.pdbx_description
1 polymer ?
#
loop_
_entity_poly.entity_id
_entity_poly.type
_entity_poly.pdbx_seq_one_letter_code
_entity_poly.pdbx_strand_id
1 'polypeptide(L)'
;MGITSAIVLFAVIWFMTFFVVLPIRIQTQGDLGKIVPGTHAGSPEHHHLKKKAWITTGIAIVLWIIIGGTIISGAITVRDLDMFNRMGPPAASE
;
A
#
# COMPACT_ATOMS: atom_id res chain seq x y z
N MET A 1 -9.73 -15.23 -8.99
CA MET A 1 -9.20 -13.97 -9.57
C MET A 1 -8.30 -14.30 -10.76
N GLY A 2 -8.28 -13.46 -11.80
CA GLY A 2 -7.33 -13.62 -12.92
C GLY A 2 -5.92 -13.15 -12.58
N ILE A 3 -4.91 -13.64 -13.30
CA ILE A 3 -3.49 -13.30 -13.09
C ILE A 3 -3.27 -11.78 -13.22
N THR A 4 -3.85 -11.15 -14.24
CA THR A 4 -3.78 -9.70 -14.45
C THR A 4 -4.35 -8.94 -13.26
N SER A 5 -5.51 -9.35 -12.75
CA SER A 5 -6.14 -8.71 -11.58
C SER A 5 -5.27 -8.84 -10.33
N ALA A 6 -4.61 -9.99 -10.15
CA ALA A 6 -3.74 -10.24 -9.01
C ALA A 6 -2.50 -9.33 -9.04
N ILE A 7 -1.88 -9.13 -10.21
CA ILE A 7 -0.73 -8.23 -10.40
C ILE A 7 -1.14 -6.78 -10.17
N VAL A 8 -2.28 -6.35 -10.73
CA VAL A 8 -2.78 -4.98 -10.54
C VAL A 8 -3.07 -4.71 -9.06
N LEU A 9 -3.72 -5.63 -8.37
CA LEU A 9 -3.98 -5.53 -6.93
C LEU A 9 -2.68 -5.36 -6.14
N PHE A 10 -1.65 -6.17 -6.46
CA PHE A 10 -0.34 -6.04 -5.82
C PHE A 10 0.27 -4.66 -6.06
N ALA A 11 0.26 -4.17 -7.31
CA ALA A 11 0.83 -2.87 -7.65
C ALA A 11 0.14 -1.73 -6.87
N VAL A 12 -1.19 -1.72 -6.79
CA VAL A 12 -1.95 -0.71 -6.04
C VAL A 12 -1.59 -0.74 -4.55
N ILE A 13 -1.61 -1.93 -3.93
CA ILE A 13 -1.24 -2.09 -2.51
C ILE A 13 0.20 -1.61 -2.28
N TRP A 14 1.12 -1.98 -3.17
CA TRP A 14 2.53 -1.63 -3.06
C TRP A 14 2.74 -0.11 -3.15
N PHE A 15 2.14 0.57 -4.13
CA PHE A 15 2.27 2.03 -4.28
C PHE A 15 1.63 2.79 -3.11
N MET A 16 0.45 2.37 -2.65
CA MET A 16 -0.20 2.98 -1.48
C MET A 16 0.67 2.83 -0.23
N THR A 17 1.23 1.63 -0.01
CA THR A 17 2.15 1.38 1.10
C THR A 17 3.42 2.22 0.97
N PHE A 18 3.97 2.34 -0.24
CA PHE A 18 5.20 3.10 -0.50
C PHE A 18 5.03 4.57 -0.12
N PHE A 19 3.91 5.18 -0.52
CA PHE A 19 3.62 6.58 -0.19
C PHE A 19 3.40 6.80 1.30
N VAL A 20 2.80 5.85 2.01
CA VAL A 20 2.65 5.92 3.48
C VAL A 20 4.00 5.78 4.19
N VAL A 21 4.92 4.95 3.66
CA VAL A 21 6.25 4.73 4.25
C VAL A 21 7.22 5.88 3.95
N LEU A 22 7.02 6.60 2.83
CA LEU A 22 7.90 7.69 2.39
C LEU A 22 8.18 8.77 3.46
N PRO A 23 7.18 9.33 4.18
CA PRO A 23 7.42 10.36 5.21
C PRO A 23 8.05 9.82 6.50
N ILE A 24 8.10 8.51 6.70
CA ILE A 24 8.58 7.92 7.95
C ILE A 24 10.11 8.07 8.05
N ARG A 25 10.59 8.66 9.16
CA ARG A 25 12.03 8.87 9.46
C ARG A 25 12.80 9.65 8.39
N ILE A 26 12.28 10.81 7.97
CA ILE A 26 13.08 11.80 7.25
C ILE A 26 13.94 12.53 8.29
N GLN A 27 15.27 12.56 8.09
CA GLN A 27 16.19 13.41 8.84
C GLN A 27 16.56 14.60 7.96
N THR A 28 16.35 15.81 8.48
CA THR A 28 16.62 17.06 7.77
C THR A 28 18.01 17.59 8.11
N GLN A 29 18.62 18.40 7.24
CA GLN A 29 19.90 19.06 7.52
C GLN A 29 19.85 19.93 8.80
N GLY A 30 18.68 20.49 9.12
CA GLY A 30 18.42 21.22 10.35
C GLY A 30 18.50 20.37 11.62
N ASP A 31 18.05 19.11 11.56
CA ASP A 31 18.16 18.17 12.69
C ASP A 31 19.61 17.77 13.00
N LEU A 32 20.51 17.87 12.01
CA LEU A 32 21.91 17.47 12.11
C LEU A 32 22.88 18.66 12.33
N GLY A 33 22.36 19.89 12.36
CA GLY A 33 23.14 21.12 12.60
C GLY A 33 24.17 21.44 11.51
N LYS A 34 24.16 20.71 10.38
CA LYS A 34 25.06 20.89 9.24
C LYS A 34 24.28 21.37 8.02
N ILE A 35 23.98 22.66 8.02
CA ILE A 35 23.31 23.32 6.88
C ILE A 35 24.38 23.70 5.86
N VAL A 36 24.32 23.11 4.67
CA VAL A 36 25.24 23.46 3.58
C VAL A 36 24.78 24.78 2.93
N PRO A 37 25.66 25.78 2.72
CA PRO A 37 25.29 27.06 2.12
C PRO A 37 24.57 26.86 0.78
N GLY A 38 23.35 27.40 0.66
CA GLY A 38 22.50 27.25 -0.54
C GLY A 38 21.43 26.15 -0.45
N THR A 39 21.35 25.40 0.64
CA THR A 39 20.34 24.35 0.88
C THR A 39 19.41 24.75 2.02
N HIS A 40 18.11 24.44 1.90
CA HIS A 40 17.15 24.71 2.99
C HIS A 40 17.41 23.78 4.17
N ALA A 41 17.21 24.26 5.41
CA ALA A 41 17.35 23.44 6.62
C ALA A 41 16.44 22.19 6.61
N GLY A 42 15.31 22.25 5.90
CA GLY A 42 14.40 21.10 5.72
C GLY A 42 14.85 20.08 4.65
N SER A 43 15.95 20.33 3.94
CA SER A 43 16.43 19.42 2.90
C SER A 43 16.92 18.10 3.53
N PRO A 44 16.52 16.92 3.00
CA PRO A 44 16.95 15.64 3.54
C PRO A 44 18.46 15.41 3.34
N GLU A 45 19.18 15.01 4.39
CA GLU A 45 20.61 14.65 4.28
C GLU A 45 20.79 13.17 3.92
N HIS A 46 19.94 12.28 4.46
CA HIS A 46 19.98 10.85 4.21
C HIS A 46 18.63 10.30 3.75
N HIS A 47 18.44 10.23 2.42
CA HIS A 47 17.28 9.59 1.83
C HIS A 47 17.51 8.08 1.71
N HIS A 48 17.24 7.31 2.78
CA HIS A 48 17.39 5.84 2.81
C HIS A 48 16.34 5.09 1.96
N LEU A 49 16.13 5.48 0.69
CA LEU A 49 15.09 4.96 -0.21
C LEU A 49 15.12 3.44 -0.38
N LYS A 50 16.31 2.84 -0.51
CA LYS A 50 16.45 1.38 -0.66
C LYS A 50 15.89 0.59 0.54
N LYS A 51 16.11 1.08 1.76
CA LYS A 51 15.57 0.47 2.98
C LYS A 51 14.05 0.61 3.03
N LYS A 52 13.53 1.79 2.68
CA LYS A 52 12.08 2.05 2.62
C LYS A 52 11.38 1.18 1.57
N ALA A 53 11.99 0.97 0.41
CA ALA A 53 11.47 0.09 -0.62
C ALA A 53 11.37 -1.37 -0.15
N TRP A 54 12.39 -1.89 0.55
CA TRP A 54 12.35 -3.25 1.10
C TRP A 54 11.25 -3.44 2.16
N ILE A 55 11.12 -2.48 3.08
CA ILE A 55 10.05 -2.48 4.08
C ILE A 55 8.68 -2.45 3.39
N THR A 56 8.53 -1.58 2.39
CA THR A 56 7.30 -1.45 1.61
C THR A 56 6.94 -2.76 0.94
N THR A 57 7.89 -3.41 0.27
CA THR A 57 7.65 -4.70 -0.40
C THR A 57 7.23 -5.78 0.59
N GLY A 58 7.87 -5.86 1.76
CA GLY A 58 7.49 -6.83 2.80
C GLY A 58 6.05 -6.62 3.28
N ILE A 59 5.68 -5.38 3.61
CA ILE A 59 4.32 -5.04 4.04
C ILE A 59 3.31 -5.30 2.92
N ALA A 60 3.62 -4.89 1.69
CA ALA A 60 2.74 -5.05 0.55
C ALA A 60 2.46 -6.52 0.21
N ILE A 61 3.46 -7.40 0.31
CA ILE A 61 3.29 -8.85 0.11
C ILE A 61 2.33 -9.43 1.14
N VAL A 62 2.49 -9.06 2.42
CA VAL A 62 1.61 -9.55 3.50
C VAL A 62 0.17 -9.11 3.27
N LEU A 63 -0.05 -7.82 2.98
CA LEU A 63 -1.38 -7.29 2.68
C LEU A 63 -2.00 -7.94 1.45
N TRP A 64 -1.21 -8.14 0.39
CA TRP A 64 -1.66 -8.76 -0.84
C TRP A 64 -2.07 -10.23 -0.64
N ILE A 65 -1.31 -11.00 0.15
CA ILE A 65 -1.67 -12.39 0.47
C ILE A 65 -2.99 -12.45 1.25
N ILE A 66 -3.18 -11.57 2.23
CA ILE A 66 -4.40 -11.52 3.04
C ILE A 66 -5.60 -11.15 2.15
N ILE A 67 -5.52 -10.05 1.41
CA ILE A 67 -6.62 -9.56 0.58
C ILE A 67 -6.89 -10.52 -0.58
N GLY A 68 -5.85 -10.94 -1.31
CA GLY A 68 -5.98 -11.93 -2.38
C GLY A 68 -6.55 -13.25 -1.89
N GLY A 69 -6.11 -13.73 -0.72
CA GLY A 69 -6.63 -14.94 -0.08
C GLY A 69 -8.11 -14.81 0.29
N THR A 70 -8.55 -13.67 0.82
CA THR A 70 -9.99 -13.43 1.09
C THR A 70 -10.84 -13.43 -0.18
N ILE A 71 -10.32 -12.86 -1.28
CA ILE A 71 -11.02 -12.81 -2.56
C ILE A 71 -11.12 -14.21 -3.19
N ILE A 72 -10.06 -15.01 -3.11
CA ILE A 72 -10.03 -16.37 -3.68
C ILE A 72 -10.89 -17.32 -2.85
N SER A 73 -10.84 -17.22 -1.51
CA SER A 73 -11.63 -18.07 -0.62
C SER A 73 -13.13 -17.76 -0.70
N GLY A 74 -13.51 -16.54 -1.12
CA GLY A 74 -14.90 -16.10 -1.10
C GLY A 74 -15.47 -15.98 0.32
N ALA A 75 -14.61 -15.97 1.35
CA ALA A 75 -15.02 -15.87 2.75
C ALA A 75 -15.72 -14.53 3.07
N ILE A 76 -15.38 -13.48 2.31
CA ILE A 76 -16.06 -12.18 2.34
C ILE A 76 -16.44 -11.86 0.90
N THR A 77 -17.73 -11.79 0.64
CA THR A 77 -18.29 -11.42 -0.65
C THR A 77 -18.71 -9.95 -0.65
N VAL A 78 -18.87 -9.37 -1.84
CA VAL A 78 -19.41 -8.02 -1.98
C VAL A 78 -20.81 -7.92 -1.35
N ARG A 79 -21.56 -9.04 -1.34
CA ARG A 79 -22.90 -9.13 -0.76
C ARG A 79 -22.92 -9.00 0.76
N ASP A 80 -21.85 -9.39 1.45
CA ASP A 80 -21.73 -9.21 2.90
C ASP A 80 -21.57 -7.73 3.29
N LEU A 81 -21.16 -6.89 2.34
CA LEU A 81 -21.01 -5.44 2.52
C LEU A 81 -22.24 -4.66 2.02
N ASP A 82 -23.32 -5.33 1.59
CA ASP A 82 -24.54 -4.68 1.09
C ASP A 82 -25.43 -4.12 2.19
N MET A 83 -24.88 -3.22 2.99
CA MET A 83 -25.58 -2.59 4.11
C MET A 83 -26.83 -1.79 3.67
N PHE A 84 -26.90 -1.40 2.39
CA PHE A 84 -28.00 -0.63 1.82
C PHE A 84 -28.95 -1.48 0.96
N ASN A 85 -28.82 -2.81 0.94
CA ASN A 85 -29.62 -3.75 0.14
C ASN A 85 -29.80 -3.28 -1.31
N ARG A 86 -28.72 -2.80 -1.93
CA ARG A 86 -28.74 -2.26 -3.30
C ARG A 86 -28.51 -3.33 -4.36
N MET A 87 -28.06 -4.53 -3.98
CA MET A 87 -27.92 -5.63 -4.92
C MET A 87 -29.24 -6.38 -5.06
N GLY A 88 -29.65 -6.60 -6.32
CA GLY A 88 -30.78 -7.45 -6.65
C GLY A 88 -30.58 -8.90 -6.18
N PRO A 89 -31.67 -9.70 -6.19
CA PRO A 89 -31.62 -11.10 -5.77
C PRO A 89 -30.51 -11.86 -6.51
N PRO A 90 -29.89 -12.86 -5.86
CA PRO A 90 -28.84 -13.66 -6.49
C PRO A 90 -29.40 -14.27 -7.78
N ALA A 91 -28.70 -14.06 -8.89
CA ALA A 91 -29.04 -14.72 -10.14
C ALA A 91 -29.03 -16.23 -9.87
N ALA A 92 -30.14 -16.90 -10.15
CA ALA A 92 -30.22 -18.35 -10.04
C ALA A 92 -29.14 -18.95 -10.94
N SER A 93 -28.23 -19.73 -10.35
CA SER A 93 -27.26 -20.51 -11.09
C SER A 93 -28.00 -21.61 -11.84
N GLU A 94 -27.95 -21.60 -13.18
CA GLU A 94 -28.15 -22.81 -13.99
C GLU A 94 -27.01 -23.81 -13.77
#